data_AF-A0AAW3H4L4-F1
#
_entry.id   AF-A0AAW3H4L4-F1
#
_cell.length_a   1.000
_cell.length_b   1.000
_cell.length_c   1.000
_cell.angle_alpha   90.00
_cell.angle_beta   90.00
_cell.angle_gamma   90.00
#
_symmetry.space_group_name_H-M   'P 1'
#
loop_
_entity.id
_entity.type
_entity.pdbx_description
1 polymer ?
#
loop_
_entity_poly.entity_id
_entity_poly.type
_entity_poly.pdbx_seq_one_letter_code
_entity_poly.pdbx_strand_id
1 'polypeptide(L)'
;MKYNPYPRLLTRLFFGSVFLILGLISLLSYRNVTTKSLRDKGEILSSKVTNTGDYAIQITDVSGPEAELKGKDYSTFFYTVTYKDESGKESKIGLHADDSDFYDLIDDLRNTQDLKENPKWLIANVNNSSNIKNYSEMMASKLSDDERSAQLDYYITLEDTDSIRYRGQIVFFLFFFLGMPFFLTGVKGYLSTQKELKEFYNLYPELHGSLEQIQILGGQNEADIRIFLYKNHLVSYHSTFKISNLEDAKKIYHSKFTTSFLFIPIIRKNQLCIVHTNGKEDKLPMKRASASKTELSLTQVDHYISEKFPNIQL
;
A
#
# COMPACT_ATOMS: atom_id res chain seq x y z
N MET A 1 -27.24 16.32 -21.05
CA MET A 1 -26.60 15.56 -19.96
C MET A 1 -25.11 15.89 -19.90
N LYS A 2 -24.54 16.14 -18.72
CA LYS A 2 -23.08 16.33 -18.57
C LYS A 2 -22.42 15.03 -18.12
N TYR A 3 -21.61 14.43 -18.98
CA TYR A 3 -20.72 13.32 -18.63
C TYR A 3 -19.28 13.83 -18.54
N ASN A 4 -18.61 13.53 -17.44
CA ASN A 4 -17.20 13.85 -17.27
C ASN A 4 -16.41 12.54 -17.03
N PRO A 5 -15.50 12.14 -17.93
CA PRO A 5 -14.71 10.92 -17.79
C PRO A 5 -13.53 11.07 -16.82
N TYR A 6 -13.13 12.31 -16.49
CA TYR A 6 -11.95 12.60 -15.69
C TYR A 6 -12.03 12.30 -14.19
N PRO A 7 -13.18 12.41 -13.48
CA PRO A 7 -13.21 12.26 -12.02
C PRO A 7 -12.66 10.92 -11.54
N ARG A 8 -13.02 9.82 -12.21
CA ARG A 8 -12.51 8.49 -11.84
C ARG A 8 -11.01 8.36 -12.11
N LEU A 9 -10.53 8.90 -13.23
CA LEU A 9 -9.09 8.94 -13.53
C LEU A 9 -8.35 9.73 -12.46
N LEU A 10 -8.79 10.96 -12.18
CA LEU A 10 -8.18 11.85 -11.19
C LEU A 10 -8.18 11.24 -9.79
N THR A 11 -9.28 10.63 -9.34
CA THR A 11 -9.33 9.93 -8.05
C THR A 11 -8.31 8.80 -7.99
N ARG A 12 -8.19 7.99 -9.06
CA ARG A 12 -7.22 6.88 -9.10
C ARG A 12 -5.77 7.39 -9.13
N LEU A 13 -5.49 8.42 -9.93
CA LEU A 13 -4.18 9.06 -9.98
C LEU A 13 -3.80 9.68 -8.63
N PHE A 14 -4.74 10.32 -7.95
CA PHE A 14 -4.53 10.88 -6.62
C PHE A 14 -4.10 9.80 -5.62
N PHE A 15 -4.86 8.70 -5.50
CA PHE A 15 -4.49 7.61 -4.60
C PHE A 15 -3.14 6.99 -4.95
N GLY A 16 -2.87 6.74 -6.23
CA GLY A 16 -1.57 6.25 -6.67
C GLY A 16 -0.42 7.21 -6.30
N SER A 17 -0.65 8.52 -6.44
CA SER A 17 0.33 9.56 -6.12
C SER A 17 0.63 9.63 -4.62
N VAL A 18 -0.38 9.45 -3.76
CA VAL A 18 -0.18 9.40 -2.30
C VAL A 18 0.78 8.26 -1.93
N PHE A 19 0.59 7.07 -2.49
CA PHE A 19 1.50 5.94 -2.25
C PHE A 19 2.92 6.22 -2.75
N LEU A 20 3.08 6.83 -3.94
CA LEU A 20 4.39 7.21 -4.44
C LEU A 20 5.09 8.25 -3.56
N ILE A 21 4.34 9.25 -3.07
CA ILE A 21 4.87 10.28 -2.16
C ILE A 21 5.33 9.64 -0.85
N LEU A 22 4.53 8.75 -0.24
CA LEU A 22 4.93 8.02 0.96
C LEU A 22 6.17 7.15 0.72
N GLY A 23 6.23 6.47 -0.43
CA GLY A 23 7.42 5.72 -0.85
C GLY A 23 8.65 6.62 -0.97
N LEU A 24 8.54 7.78 -1.63
CA LEU A 24 9.63 8.74 -1.80
C LEU A 24 10.10 9.33 -0.47
N ILE A 25 9.17 9.70 0.42
CA ILE A 25 9.49 10.18 1.78
C ILE A 25 10.27 9.09 2.52
N SER A 26 9.82 7.83 2.45
CA SER A 26 10.52 6.71 3.09
C SER A 26 11.92 6.56 2.51
N LEU A 27 12.07 6.52 1.19
CA LEU A 27 13.37 6.40 0.51
C LEU A 27 14.34 7.51 0.91
N LEU A 28 13.87 8.76 0.93
CA LEU A 28 14.68 9.91 1.30
C LEU A 28 15.08 9.88 2.78
N SER A 29 14.16 9.47 3.66
CA SER A 29 14.43 9.31 5.08
C SER A 29 15.57 8.33 5.32
N TYR A 30 15.54 7.15 4.68
CA TYR A 30 16.58 6.13 4.80
C TYR A 30 17.89 6.51 4.08
N ARG A 31 17.81 7.19 2.93
CA ARG A 31 19.00 7.60 2.16
C ARG A 31 19.92 8.55 2.95
N ASN A 32 19.32 9.41 3.76
CA ASN A 32 20.04 10.43 4.51
C ASN A 32 20.53 9.94 5.87
N VAL A 33 20.25 8.68 6.26
CA VAL A 33 20.74 8.11 7.51
C VAL A 33 22.25 7.88 7.38
N THR A 34 22.98 8.48 8.31
CA THR A 34 24.42 8.34 8.54
C THR A 34 24.66 8.51 10.05
N THR A 35 25.82 8.06 10.54
CA THR A 35 26.21 8.29 11.95
C THR A 35 26.21 9.77 12.31
N LYS A 36 26.61 10.65 11.38
CA LYS A 36 26.52 12.11 11.57
C LYS A 36 25.08 12.58 11.67
N SER A 37 24.20 12.20 10.74
CA SER A 37 22.81 12.66 10.76
C SER A 37 22.02 12.16 11.98
N LEU A 38 22.36 10.99 12.52
CA LEU A 38 21.75 10.46 13.74
C LEU A 38 22.21 11.26 14.96
N ARG A 39 23.52 11.55 15.06
CA ARG A 39 24.05 12.44 16.10
C ARG A 39 23.45 13.84 16.05
N ASP A 40 23.32 14.43 14.85
CA ASP A 40 22.74 15.75 14.66
C ASP A 40 21.25 15.81 15.09
N LYS A 41 20.56 14.66 15.08
CA LYS A 41 19.18 14.51 15.58
C LYS A 41 19.09 14.19 17.08
N GLY A 42 20.23 13.94 17.75
CA GLY A 42 20.26 13.49 19.14
C GLY A 42 19.99 11.99 19.32
N GLU A 43 19.97 11.21 18.24
CA GLU A 43 19.76 9.76 18.27
C GLU A 43 21.07 9.02 18.60
N ILE A 44 21.64 9.31 19.76
CA ILE A 44 22.83 8.62 20.29
C ILE A 44 22.35 7.55 21.27
N LEU A 45 22.93 6.35 21.21
CA LEU A 45 22.52 5.27 22.09
C LEU A 45 22.77 5.63 23.56
N SER A 46 21.71 5.71 24.35
CA SER A 46 21.78 5.94 25.81
C SER A 46 22.19 4.66 26.55
N SER A 47 22.70 4.81 27.77
CA SER A 47 22.97 3.69 28.68
C SER A 47 21.68 2.99 29.13
N LYS A 48 20.54 3.70 29.14
CA LYS A 48 19.23 3.12 29.40
C LYS A 48 18.39 3.11 28.13
N VAL A 49 18.44 1.99 27.42
CA VAL A 49 17.62 1.76 26.23
C VAL A 49 16.15 1.68 26.61
N THR A 50 15.31 2.46 25.93
CA THR A 50 13.86 2.52 26.21
C THR A 50 13.00 2.23 24.98
N ASN A 51 13.55 2.34 23.77
CA ASN A 51 12.84 2.19 22.50
C ASN A 51 13.71 1.46 21.48
N THR A 52 13.05 0.84 20.49
CA THR A 52 13.69 0.27 19.30
C THR A 52 13.89 1.33 18.22
N GLY A 53 14.90 1.17 17.37
CA GLY A 53 15.20 2.16 16.32
C GLY A 53 16.67 2.16 15.89
N ASP A 54 17.01 3.05 14.94
CA ASP A 54 18.37 3.24 14.47
C ASP A 54 19.06 4.34 15.29
N TYR A 55 20.19 4.03 15.92
CA TYR A 55 20.96 4.94 16.77
C TYR A 55 22.43 5.04 16.34
N ALA A 56 23.06 6.19 16.57
CA ALA A 56 24.51 6.31 16.48
C ALA A 56 25.15 5.73 17.75
N ILE A 57 26.09 4.79 17.58
CA ILE A 57 26.85 4.18 18.67
C ILE A 57 28.33 4.46 18.49
N GLN A 58 29.02 4.83 19.58
CA GLN A 58 30.46 5.01 19.60
C GLN A 58 31.12 3.82 20.30
N ILE A 59 31.58 2.84 19.53
CA ILE A 59 32.12 1.57 20.03
C ILE A 59 33.57 1.75 20.48
N THR A 60 33.89 1.23 21.67
CA THR A 60 35.23 1.21 22.26
C THR A 60 35.82 -0.20 22.36
N ASP A 61 34.98 -1.24 22.45
CA ASP A 61 35.42 -2.63 22.51
C ASP A 61 34.30 -3.59 22.06
N VAL A 62 34.69 -4.75 21.50
CA VAL A 62 33.78 -5.86 21.19
C VAL A 62 34.35 -7.15 21.75
N SER A 63 33.59 -7.82 22.61
CA SER A 63 33.98 -9.04 23.32
C SER A 63 33.05 -10.21 22.95
N GLY A 64 33.56 -11.45 22.98
CA GLY A 64 32.79 -12.66 22.68
C GLY A 64 33.40 -13.53 21.55
N PRO A 65 32.62 -14.46 20.97
CA PRO A 65 31.19 -14.68 21.19
C PRO A 65 30.88 -15.18 22.61
N GLU A 66 29.83 -14.63 23.21
CA GLU A 66 29.39 -14.95 24.59
C GLU A 66 28.34 -16.06 24.61
N ALA A 67 27.53 -16.16 23.56
CA ALA A 67 26.53 -17.20 23.44
C ALA A 67 26.23 -17.52 21.97
N GLU A 68 25.68 -18.72 21.74
CA GLU A 68 25.30 -19.22 20.43
C GLU A 68 23.82 -19.63 20.45
N LEU A 69 23.06 -19.14 19.47
CA LEU A 69 21.69 -19.56 19.24
C LEU A 69 21.67 -20.50 18.03
N LYS A 70 21.48 -21.79 18.33
CA LYS A 70 21.39 -22.87 17.33
C LYS A 70 19.96 -22.99 16.81
N GLY A 71 19.77 -22.62 15.56
CA GLY A 71 18.61 -23.00 14.75
C GLY A 71 18.74 -24.42 14.21
N LYS A 72 17.72 -24.88 13.48
CA LYS A 72 17.73 -26.20 12.83
C LYS A 72 18.84 -26.34 11.77
N ASP A 73 19.14 -25.25 11.05
CA ASP A 73 20.04 -25.24 9.89
C ASP A 73 21.08 -24.11 9.94
N TYR A 74 21.13 -23.30 11.01
CA TYR A 74 22.06 -22.18 11.16
C TYR A 74 22.36 -21.88 12.64
N SER A 75 23.54 -21.32 12.92
CA SER A 75 23.95 -20.82 14.24
C SER A 75 24.19 -19.31 14.16
N THR A 76 23.60 -18.54 15.07
CA THR A 76 23.90 -17.10 15.22
C THR A 76 24.59 -16.86 16.55
N PHE A 77 25.49 -15.88 16.61
CA PHE A 77 26.27 -15.61 17.80
C PHE A 77 25.88 -14.27 18.44
N PHE A 78 25.98 -14.23 19.76
CA PHE A 78 25.84 -13.02 20.56
C PHE A 78 27.20 -12.59 21.08
N TYR A 79 27.49 -11.30 20.94
CA TYR A 79 28.69 -10.62 21.42
C TYR A 79 28.29 -9.56 22.44
N THR A 80 29.26 -9.04 23.18
CA THR A 80 29.09 -7.85 24.03
C THR A 80 29.83 -6.68 23.41
N VAL A 81 29.13 -5.56 23.24
CA VAL A 81 29.73 -4.31 22.76
C VAL A 81 29.85 -3.35 23.93
N THR A 82 31.05 -2.81 24.15
CA THR A 82 31.26 -1.66 25.04
C THR A 82 31.27 -0.40 24.20
N TYR A 83 30.52 0.61 24.64
CA TYR A 83 30.34 1.87 23.92
C TYR A 83 30.29 3.06 24.87
N LYS A 84 30.53 4.26 24.34
CA LYS A 84 30.30 5.52 25.07
C LYS A 84 28.85 5.96 24.89
N ASP A 85 28.14 6.12 26.00
CA ASP A 85 26.77 6.64 26.01
C ASP A 85 26.72 8.15 25.70
N GLU A 86 25.51 8.71 25.68
CA GLU A 86 25.27 10.16 25.45
C GLU A 86 25.99 11.08 26.45
N SER A 87 26.33 10.57 27.64
CA SER A 87 27.08 11.28 28.69
C SER A 87 28.59 11.03 28.61
N GLY A 88 29.06 10.25 27.63
CA GLY A 88 30.45 9.86 27.44
C GLY A 88 30.94 8.76 28.39
N LYS A 89 30.04 8.11 29.14
CA LYS A 89 30.38 6.99 30.05
C LYS A 89 30.35 5.66 29.32
N GLU A 90 31.18 4.73 29.75
CA GLU A 90 31.16 3.37 29.19
C GLU A 90 29.90 2.62 29.61
N SER A 91 29.25 1.98 28.64
CA SER A 91 28.08 1.12 28.80
C SER A 91 28.24 -0.12 27.94
N LYS A 92 27.47 -1.17 28.26
CA LYS A 92 27.51 -2.44 27.53
C LYS A 92 26.13 -2.78 26.98
N ILE A 93 26.11 -3.44 25.83
CA ILE A 93 24.88 -3.99 25.24
C ILE A 93 25.19 -5.26 24.46
N GLY A 94 24.21 -6.16 24.38
CA GLY A 94 24.33 -7.36 23.56
C GLY A 94 24.24 -7.03 22.07
N LEU A 95 25.14 -7.62 21.29
CA LEU A 95 25.19 -7.54 19.84
C LEU A 95 24.83 -8.90 19.25
N HIS A 96 23.82 -8.93 18.39
CA HIS A 96 23.43 -10.11 17.63
C HIS A 96 24.07 -10.04 16.24
N ALA A 97 24.79 -11.10 15.86
CA ALA A 97 25.32 -11.27 14.52
C ALA A 97 24.49 -12.32 13.78
N ASP A 98 23.69 -11.89 12.82
CA ASP A 98 22.74 -12.74 12.10
C ASP A 98 23.08 -12.95 10.61
N ASP A 99 24.03 -12.19 10.06
CA ASP A 99 24.45 -12.30 8.66
C ASP A 99 25.99 -12.28 8.52
N SER A 100 26.48 -12.94 7.46
CA SER A 100 27.88 -13.06 7.02
C SER A 100 28.63 -11.73 7.04
N ASP A 101 28.06 -10.66 6.47
CA ASP A 101 28.68 -9.33 6.44
C ASP A 101 28.93 -8.74 7.85
N PHE A 102 28.14 -9.15 8.86
CA PHE A 102 28.31 -8.68 10.23
C PHE A 102 29.47 -9.38 10.94
N TYR A 103 29.80 -10.61 10.57
CA TYR A 103 30.94 -11.32 11.14
C TYR A 103 32.27 -10.66 10.73
N ASP A 104 32.39 -10.27 9.46
CA ASP A 104 33.56 -9.54 8.95
C ASP A 104 33.71 -8.19 9.67
N LEU A 105 32.61 -7.44 9.85
CA LEU A 105 32.62 -6.17 10.59
C LEU A 105 33.01 -6.35 12.07
N ILE A 106 32.51 -7.41 12.72
CA ILE A 106 32.85 -7.72 14.12
C ILE A 106 34.33 -8.08 14.24
N ASP A 107 34.87 -8.90 13.34
CA ASP A 107 36.28 -9.28 13.36
C ASP A 107 37.19 -8.08 13.08
N ASP A 108 36.82 -7.19 12.16
CA ASP A 108 37.52 -5.93 11.93
C ASP A 108 37.56 -5.03 13.18
N LEU A 109 36.43 -4.93 13.90
CA LEU A 109 36.36 -4.17 15.15
C LEU A 109 37.24 -4.78 16.24
N ARG A 110 37.22 -6.11 16.40
CA ARG A 110 38.01 -6.83 17.40
C ARG A 110 39.51 -6.79 17.13
N ASN A 111 39.91 -6.81 15.86
CA ASN A 111 41.32 -6.77 15.45
C ASN A 111 41.90 -5.35 15.42
N THR A 112 41.08 -4.30 15.62
CA THR A 112 41.54 -2.91 15.68
C THR A 112 42.26 -2.64 17.02
N GLN A 113 43.61 -2.57 17.00
CA GLN A 113 44.44 -2.43 18.22
C GLN A 113 44.15 -1.17 19.06
N ASP A 114 43.62 -0.10 18.45
CA ASP A 114 43.43 1.20 19.12
C ASP A 114 41.96 1.59 19.31
N LEU A 115 41.00 0.66 19.27
CA LEU A 115 39.57 1.02 19.31
C LEU A 115 39.17 1.76 20.60
N LYS A 116 39.87 1.48 21.70
CA LYS A 116 39.69 2.17 22.99
C LYS A 116 40.17 3.62 22.96
N GLU A 117 41.27 3.89 22.26
CA GLU A 117 41.87 5.23 22.13
C GLU A 117 41.19 6.04 21.00
N ASN A 118 40.77 5.36 19.94
CA ASN A 118 40.13 5.91 18.74
C ASN A 118 38.78 5.20 18.48
N PRO A 119 37.74 5.51 19.27
CA PRO A 119 36.46 4.84 19.16
C PRO A 119 35.75 5.16 17.84
N LYS A 120 35.15 4.13 17.23
CA LYS A 120 34.48 4.22 15.93
C LYS A 120 32.99 4.49 16.09
N TRP A 121 32.47 5.39 15.24
CA TRP A 121 31.04 5.63 15.13
C TRP A 121 30.42 4.68 14.11
N LEU A 122 29.42 3.93 14.55
CA LEU A 122 28.62 3.02 13.72
C LEU A 122 27.13 3.27 13.95
N ILE A 123 26.29 2.61 13.15
CA ILE A 123 24.83 2.66 13.30
C ILE A 123 24.38 1.35 13.94
N ALA A 124 23.65 1.44 15.03
CA ALA A 124 23.08 0.31 15.74
C ALA A 124 21.57 0.31 15.56
N ASN A 125 21.01 -0.77 15.05
CA ASN A 125 19.58 -1.02 15.06
C ASN A 125 19.22 -1.75 16.38
N VAL A 126 18.51 -1.06 17.27
CA VAL A 126 18.09 -1.57 18.56
C VAL A 126 16.80 -2.38 18.38
N ASN A 127 16.84 -3.62 18.84
CA ASN A 127 15.76 -4.60 18.76
C ASN A 127 15.34 -5.07 20.14
N ASN A 128 14.06 -5.43 20.28
CA ASN A 128 13.54 -6.01 21.50
C ASN A 128 13.94 -7.50 21.60
N SER A 129 14.49 -7.90 22.74
CA SER A 129 14.95 -9.28 22.96
C SER A 129 13.81 -10.27 23.22
N SER A 130 12.54 -9.83 23.30
CA SER A 130 11.36 -10.67 23.61
C SER A 130 11.19 -11.88 22.70
N ASN A 131 11.68 -11.80 21.47
CA ASN A 131 11.58 -12.88 20.48
C ASN A 131 12.71 -13.92 20.61
N ILE A 132 13.74 -13.64 21.41
CA ILE A 132 14.87 -14.53 21.64
C ILE A 132 14.67 -15.23 22.99
N LYS A 133 14.40 -16.54 22.92
CA LYS A 133 14.20 -17.34 24.12
C LYS A 133 15.46 -17.34 24.98
N ASN A 134 15.30 -17.08 26.28
CA ASN A 134 16.36 -17.06 27.30
C ASN A 134 17.49 -16.04 27.05
N TYR A 135 17.27 -14.99 26.24
CA TYR A 135 18.29 -13.95 26.01
C TYR A 135 18.81 -13.32 27.30
N SER A 136 17.90 -12.92 28.20
CA SER A 136 18.27 -12.31 29.47
C SER A 136 19.14 -13.23 30.32
N GLU A 137 18.86 -14.54 30.33
CA GLU A 137 19.64 -15.54 31.07
C GLU A 137 21.05 -15.70 30.45
N MET A 138 21.13 -15.73 29.12
CA MET A 138 22.39 -15.87 28.38
C MET A 138 23.31 -14.66 28.57
N MET A 139 22.74 -13.45 28.60
CA MET A 139 23.51 -12.19 28.61
C MET A 139 23.65 -11.53 29.99
N ALA A 140 22.87 -11.95 31.00
CA ALA A 140 22.88 -11.36 32.34
C ALA A 140 24.30 -11.27 32.92
N SER A 141 25.04 -12.38 32.92
CA SER A 141 26.40 -12.45 33.49
C SER A 141 27.45 -11.55 32.82
N LYS A 142 27.12 -10.96 31.66
CA LYS A 142 28.05 -10.19 30.81
C LYS A 142 27.71 -8.71 30.73
N LEU A 143 26.42 -8.37 30.76
CA LEU A 143 25.93 -7.01 30.57
C LEU A 143 25.68 -6.25 31.88
N SER A 144 25.45 -6.94 33.01
CA SER A 144 25.12 -6.28 34.28
C SER A 144 25.48 -7.16 35.49
N ASP A 145 25.91 -6.54 36.59
CA ASP A 145 26.00 -7.21 37.90
C ASP A 145 24.61 -7.40 38.54
N ASP A 146 23.57 -6.74 38.01
CA ASP A 146 22.19 -6.78 38.50
C ASP A 146 21.26 -7.37 37.41
N GLU A 147 20.47 -8.39 37.75
CA GLU A 147 19.64 -9.20 36.84
C GLU A 147 18.48 -8.40 36.16
N ARG A 148 18.31 -7.12 36.51
CA ARG A 148 17.20 -6.25 36.03
C ARG A 148 17.66 -4.98 35.29
N SER A 149 18.81 -5.02 34.62
CA SER A 149 19.18 -3.90 33.76
C SER A 149 18.24 -3.84 32.55
N ALA A 150 17.72 -2.64 32.23
CA ALA A 150 16.92 -2.40 31.03
C ALA A 150 17.66 -2.76 29.73
N GLN A 151 18.98 -2.98 29.79
CA GLN A 151 19.82 -3.45 28.69
C GLN A 151 19.58 -4.92 28.33
N LEU A 152 19.01 -5.74 29.22
CA LEU A 152 18.66 -7.14 28.93
C LEU A 152 17.35 -7.30 28.14
N ASP A 153 16.54 -6.25 28.08
CA ASP A 153 15.31 -6.22 27.27
C ASP A 153 15.59 -5.90 25.78
N TYR A 154 16.83 -5.53 25.46
CA TYR A 154 17.23 -5.10 24.12
C TYR A 154 18.55 -5.74 23.68
N TYR A 155 18.73 -5.81 22.37
CA TYR A 155 19.99 -6.12 21.72
C TYR A 155 20.16 -5.20 20.51
N ILE A 156 21.38 -5.11 19.99
CA ILE A 156 21.66 -4.35 18.77
C ILE A 156 22.11 -5.28 17.64
N THR A 157 21.86 -4.84 16.41
CA THR A 157 22.57 -5.29 15.20
C THR A 157 23.31 -4.08 14.61
N LEU A 158 24.51 -4.29 14.05
CA LEU A 158 25.31 -3.20 13.48
C LEU A 158 25.04 -3.03 11.99
N GLU A 159 24.42 -1.92 11.60
CA GLU A 159 24.09 -1.69 10.20
C GLU A 159 25.08 -0.72 9.54
N ASP A 160 25.52 -1.08 8.34
CA ASP A 160 26.19 -0.15 7.45
C ASP A 160 25.18 0.77 6.76
N THR A 161 25.68 1.90 6.27
CA THR A 161 24.82 2.90 5.61
C THR A 161 24.12 2.30 4.38
N ASP A 162 24.74 1.34 3.71
CA ASP A 162 24.19 0.71 2.51
C ASP A 162 23.06 -0.28 2.81
N SER A 163 23.11 -1.01 3.94
CA SER A 163 21.99 -1.88 4.36
C SER A 163 20.76 -1.06 4.76
N ILE A 164 20.94 0.07 5.44
CA ILE A 164 19.86 1.02 5.76
C ILE A 164 19.25 1.62 4.49
N ARG A 165 20.08 2.01 3.52
CA ARG A 165 19.61 2.48 2.21
C ARG A 165 18.82 1.40 1.48
N TYR A 166 19.25 0.15 1.55
CA TYR A 166 18.56 -0.99 0.97
C TYR A 166 17.18 -1.23 1.61
N ARG A 167 17.06 -1.15 2.95
CA ARG A 167 15.77 -1.14 3.66
C ARG A 167 14.84 -0.06 3.10
N GLY A 168 15.35 1.14 2.87
CA GLY A 168 14.61 2.24 2.24
C GLY A 168 14.13 1.93 0.82
N GLN A 169 14.94 1.26 0.01
CA GLN A 169 14.56 0.81 -1.33
C GLN A 169 13.45 -0.24 -1.28
N ILE A 170 13.54 -1.23 -0.37
CA ILE A 170 12.49 -2.25 -0.19
C ILE A 170 11.16 -1.58 0.14
N VAL A 171 11.15 -0.64 1.10
CA VAL A 171 9.93 0.09 1.49
C VAL A 171 9.39 0.93 0.33
N PHE A 172 10.27 1.59 -0.44
CA PHE A 172 9.88 2.30 -1.65
C PHE A 172 9.20 1.38 -2.67
N PHE A 173 9.81 0.22 -2.97
CA PHE A 173 9.24 -0.75 -3.90
C PHE A 173 7.90 -1.29 -3.41
N LEU A 174 7.75 -1.56 -2.12
CA LEU A 174 6.47 -1.96 -1.54
C LEU A 174 5.38 -0.91 -1.82
N PHE A 175 5.64 0.36 -1.53
CA PHE A 175 4.69 1.43 -1.81
C PHE A 175 4.44 1.65 -3.30
N PHE A 176 5.48 1.51 -4.13
CA PHE A 176 5.36 1.57 -5.58
C PHE A 176 4.41 0.48 -6.10
N PHE A 177 4.58 -0.78 -5.67
CA PHE A 177 3.71 -1.89 -6.08
C PHE A 177 2.29 -1.76 -5.54
N LEU A 178 2.09 -1.15 -4.37
CA LEU A 178 0.75 -0.84 -3.84
C LEU A 178 0.07 0.30 -4.61
N GLY A 179 0.82 1.31 -5.06
CA GLY A 179 0.30 2.46 -5.82
C GLY A 179 0.07 2.19 -7.30
N MET A 180 0.93 1.38 -7.94
CA MET A 180 0.93 1.10 -9.39
C MET A 180 -0.44 0.62 -9.93
N PRO A 181 -1.18 -0.29 -9.27
CA PRO A 181 -2.50 -0.72 -9.73
C PRO A 181 -3.51 0.42 -9.87
N PHE A 182 -3.41 1.48 -9.07
CA PHE A 182 -4.31 2.63 -9.17
C PHE A 182 -4.08 3.39 -10.48
N PHE A 183 -2.82 3.65 -10.86
CA PHE A 183 -2.48 4.27 -12.14
C PHE A 183 -2.99 3.44 -13.32
N LEU A 184 -2.66 2.14 -13.34
CA LEU A 184 -3.05 1.23 -14.41
C LEU A 184 -4.57 1.14 -14.57
N THR A 185 -5.31 0.96 -13.47
CA THR A 185 -6.77 0.86 -13.52
C THR A 185 -7.45 2.18 -13.85
N GLY A 186 -6.85 3.32 -13.46
CA GLY A 186 -7.31 4.66 -13.83
C GLY A 186 -7.20 4.90 -15.33
N VAL A 187 -6.01 4.72 -15.89
CA VAL A 187 -5.74 4.92 -17.33
C VAL A 187 -6.53 3.94 -18.19
N LYS A 188 -6.53 2.65 -17.85
CA LYS A 188 -7.31 1.64 -18.57
C LYS A 188 -8.80 1.97 -18.58
N GLY A 189 -9.35 2.40 -17.45
CA GLY A 189 -10.76 2.80 -17.34
C GLY A 189 -11.09 4.02 -18.20
N TYR A 190 -10.19 5.02 -18.23
CA TYR A 190 -10.34 6.19 -19.08
C TYR A 190 -10.29 5.85 -20.57
N LEU A 191 -9.31 5.05 -21.01
CA LEU A 191 -9.19 4.63 -22.40
C LEU A 191 -10.39 3.80 -22.88
N SER A 192 -10.87 2.86 -22.04
CA SER A 192 -12.09 2.09 -22.34
C SER A 192 -13.30 3.01 -22.51
N THR A 193 -13.45 3.98 -21.62
CA THR A 193 -14.54 4.97 -21.68
C THR A 193 -14.49 5.80 -22.96
N GLN A 194 -13.30 6.26 -23.38
CA GLN A 194 -13.15 7.02 -24.62
C GLN A 194 -13.46 6.17 -25.86
N LYS A 195 -13.04 4.90 -25.85
CA LYS A 195 -13.36 3.95 -26.91
C LYS A 195 -14.88 3.76 -27.04
N GLU A 196 -15.56 3.49 -25.93
CA GLU A 196 -17.02 3.25 -25.91
C GLU A 196 -17.82 4.52 -26.26
N LEU A 197 -17.36 5.71 -25.84
CA LEU A 197 -17.95 6.98 -26.27
C LEU A 197 -17.83 7.19 -27.78
N LYS A 198 -16.64 6.94 -28.35
CA LYS A 198 -16.41 7.07 -29.80
C LYS A 198 -17.27 6.08 -30.57
N GLU A 199 -17.36 4.84 -30.11
CA GLU A 199 -18.22 3.81 -30.69
C GLU A 199 -19.70 4.24 -30.67
N PHE A 200 -20.18 4.76 -29.54
CA PHE A 200 -21.55 5.26 -29.43
C PHE A 200 -21.84 6.44 -30.38
N TYR A 201 -20.93 7.40 -30.51
CA TYR A 201 -21.11 8.50 -31.46
C TYR A 201 -21.00 8.07 -32.92
N ASN A 202 -20.27 7.00 -33.23
CA ASN A 202 -20.26 6.42 -34.57
C ASN A 202 -21.59 5.72 -34.90
N LEU A 203 -22.24 5.09 -33.91
CA LEU A 203 -23.58 4.51 -34.07
C LEU A 203 -24.65 5.59 -34.26
N TYR A 204 -24.44 6.77 -33.66
CA TYR A 204 -25.40 7.87 -33.63
C TYR A 204 -24.75 9.20 -34.02
N PRO A 205 -24.35 9.37 -35.29
CA PRO A 205 -23.66 10.57 -35.76
C PRO A 205 -24.52 11.84 -35.63
N GLU A 206 -25.84 11.72 -35.61
CA GLU A 206 -26.79 12.81 -35.39
C GLU A 206 -26.66 13.48 -34.03
N LEU A 207 -25.96 12.85 -33.07
CA LEU A 207 -25.67 13.46 -31.76
C LEU A 207 -24.54 14.48 -31.83
N HIS A 208 -23.83 14.59 -32.96
CA HIS A 208 -22.73 15.53 -33.20
C HIS A 208 -21.70 15.59 -32.04
N GLY A 209 -21.43 14.45 -31.41
CA GLY A 209 -20.49 14.34 -30.28
C GLY A 209 -20.99 14.91 -28.95
N SER A 210 -22.29 15.18 -28.81
CA SER A 210 -22.90 15.74 -27.60
C SER A 210 -24.03 14.88 -27.04
N LEU A 211 -23.84 14.36 -25.82
CA LEU A 211 -24.90 13.67 -25.05
C LEU A 211 -26.05 14.60 -24.62
N GLU A 212 -25.93 15.92 -24.81
CA GLU A 212 -27.04 16.85 -24.57
C GLU A 212 -28.16 16.68 -25.60
N GLN A 213 -27.80 16.28 -26.81
CA GLN A 213 -28.76 16.06 -27.89
C GLN A 213 -29.65 14.84 -27.68
N ILE A 214 -29.27 13.91 -26.80
CA ILE A 214 -30.06 12.71 -26.49
C ILE A 214 -31.45 13.09 -25.98
N GLN A 215 -31.55 14.04 -25.05
CA GLN A 215 -32.85 14.47 -24.51
C GLN A 215 -33.66 15.24 -25.57
N ILE A 216 -32.99 16.03 -26.41
CA ILE A 216 -33.62 16.81 -27.48
C ILE A 216 -34.20 15.88 -28.56
N LEU A 217 -33.50 14.79 -28.86
CA LEU A 217 -33.89 13.78 -29.85
C LEU A 217 -34.77 12.66 -29.27
N GLY A 218 -35.40 12.89 -28.11
CA GLY A 218 -36.39 11.96 -27.54
C GLY A 218 -35.82 10.72 -26.83
N GLY A 219 -34.53 10.73 -26.45
CA GLY A 219 -33.93 9.72 -25.59
C GLY A 219 -34.44 9.83 -24.15
N GLN A 220 -34.70 8.69 -23.53
CA GLN A 220 -35.17 8.60 -22.15
C GLN A 220 -33.99 8.58 -21.20
N ASN A 221 -34.02 9.39 -20.14
CA ASN A 221 -32.87 9.57 -19.26
C ASN A 221 -33.23 9.61 -17.78
N GLU A 222 -32.67 8.65 -17.06
CA GLU A 222 -32.77 8.55 -15.62
C GLU A 222 -31.52 9.09 -14.93
N ALA A 223 -31.56 10.39 -14.62
CA ALA A 223 -30.42 11.11 -14.05
C ALA A 223 -30.03 10.64 -12.63
N ASP A 224 -30.99 10.11 -11.86
CA ASP A 224 -30.76 9.65 -10.50
C ASP A 224 -29.87 8.40 -10.44
N ILE A 225 -30.05 7.47 -11.40
CA ILE A 225 -29.23 6.25 -11.55
C ILE A 225 -28.15 6.36 -12.63
N ARG A 226 -28.14 7.46 -13.39
CA ARG A 226 -27.23 7.73 -14.53
C ARG A 226 -27.25 6.63 -15.59
N ILE A 227 -28.45 6.25 -15.99
CA ILE A 227 -28.72 5.39 -17.13
C ILE A 227 -29.60 6.17 -18.11
N PHE A 228 -29.35 6.02 -19.40
CA PHE A 228 -30.26 6.49 -20.43
C PHE A 228 -30.50 5.41 -21.48
N LEU A 229 -31.67 5.47 -22.11
CA LEU A 229 -32.05 4.67 -23.26
C LEU A 229 -32.07 5.58 -24.49
N TYR A 230 -31.27 5.24 -25.49
CA TYR A 230 -31.28 5.93 -26.77
C TYR A 230 -31.43 4.94 -27.91
N LYS A 231 -32.55 5.04 -28.62
CA LYS A 231 -32.98 4.08 -29.66
C LYS A 231 -32.92 2.64 -29.13
N ASN A 232 -31.91 1.88 -29.55
CA ASN A 232 -31.77 0.46 -29.28
C ASN A 232 -30.67 0.16 -28.24
N HIS A 233 -30.01 1.19 -27.70
CA HIS A 233 -28.93 1.01 -26.74
C HIS A 233 -29.29 1.54 -25.36
N LEU A 234 -29.02 0.70 -24.36
CA LEU A 234 -29.02 1.12 -22.96
C LEU A 234 -27.60 1.50 -22.55
N VAL A 235 -27.48 2.69 -21.95
CA VAL A 235 -26.17 3.28 -21.68
C VAL A 235 -26.07 3.71 -20.22
N SER A 236 -24.94 3.35 -19.60
CA SER A 236 -24.53 3.89 -18.31
C SER A 236 -23.48 4.98 -18.48
N TYR A 237 -23.63 6.08 -17.75
CA TYR A 237 -22.68 7.19 -17.71
C TYR A 237 -22.26 7.57 -16.28
N HIS A 238 -22.33 6.63 -15.33
CA HIS A 238 -21.98 6.91 -13.94
C HIS A 238 -20.48 7.07 -13.71
N SER A 239 -19.73 5.97 -13.80
CA SER A 239 -18.30 5.89 -13.45
C SER A 239 -17.41 5.45 -14.60
N THR A 240 -18.00 4.79 -15.60
CA THR A 240 -17.45 4.46 -16.92
C THR A 240 -18.60 4.62 -17.89
N PHE A 241 -18.32 5.09 -19.10
CA PHE A 241 -19.31 5.09 -20.16
C PHE A 241 -19.41 3.66 -20.68
N LYS A 242 -20.61 3.08 -20.62
CA LYS A 242 -20.87 1.73 -21.12
C LYS A 242 -22.13 1.62 -21.91
N ILE A 243 -22.05 0.93 -23.05
CA ILE A 243 -23.16 0.71 -23.97
C ILE A 243 -23.53 -0.77 -24.03
N SER A 244 -24.82 -1.06 -24.20
CA SER A 244 -25.33 -2.41 -24.47
C SER A 244 -26.47 -2.34 -25.47
N ASN A 245 -26.43 -3.20 -26.48
CA ASN A 245 -27.53 -3.36 -27.43
C ASN A 245 -28.71 -4.08 -26.75
N LEU A 246 -29.93 -3.58 -26.93
CA LEU A 246 -31.15 -4.18 -26.42
C LEU A 246 -31.80 -5.14 -27.41
N GLU A 247 -31.50 -5.05 -28.70
CA GLU A 247 -32.03 -6.00 -29.69
C GLU A 247 -31.54 -7.44 -29.42
N ASP A 248 -30.32 -7.55 -28.92
CA ASP A 248 -29.69 -8.83 -28.56
C ASP A 248 -29.96 -9.21 -27.10
N ALA A 249 -30.69 -8.40 -26.34
CA ALA A 249 -30.93 -8.63 -24.93
C ALA A 249 -32.04 -9.67 -24.70
N LYS A 250 -31.76 -10.65 -23.85
CA LYS A 250 -32.72 -11.66 -23.40
C LYS A 250 -33.31 -11.32 -22.03
N LYS A 251 -32.45 -10.87 -21.11
CA LYS A 251 -32.82 -10.58 -19.73
C LYS A 251 -32.04 -9.39 -19.20
N ILE A 252 -32.72 -8.52 -18.47
CA ILE A 252 -32.12 -7.44 -17.70
C ILE A 252 -32.43 -7.71 -16.23
N TYR A 253 -31.49 -7.41 -15.34
CA TYR A 253 -31.75 -7.48 -13.91
C TYR A 253 -30.86 -6.51 -13.13
N HIS A 254 -31.35 -6.09 -11.97
CA HIS A 254 -30.58 -5.24 -11.06
C HIS A 254 -29.71 -6.07 -10.12
N SER A 255 -28.40 -5.80 -10.09
CA SER A 255 -27.46 -6.45 -9.18
C SER A 255 -26.85 -5.46 -8.18
N LYS A 256 -27.02 -5.78 -6.90
CA LYS A 256 -26.36 -5.09 -5.77
C LYS A 256 -25.51 -6.08 -5.02
N PHE A 257 -24.21 -5.82 -4.91
CA PHE A 257 -23.35 -6.61 -4.03
C PHE A 257 -22.38 -5.74 -3.24
N THR A 258 -22.08 -6.19 -2.03
CA THR A 258 -21.13 -5.55 -1.12
C THR A 258 -20.03 -6.55 -0.81
N THR A 259 -18.79 -6.22 -1.17
CA THR A 259 -17.61 -7.01 -0.79
C THR A 259 -16.83 -6.25 0.26
N SER A 260 -16.58 -6.88 1.41
CA SER A 260 -15.68 -6.40 2.45
C SER A 260 -14.29 -7.00 2.26
N PHE A 261 -13.25 -6.24 2.58
CA PHE A 261 -11.89 -6.75 2.77
C PHE A 261 -11.37 -6.16 4.09
N LEU A 262 -10.92 -7.02 5.01
CA LEU A 262 -10.44 -6.64 6.35
C LEU A 262 -11.40 -5.66 7.08
N PHE A 263 -12.68 -6.04 7.22
CA PHE A 263 -13.72 -5.30 7.97
C PHE A 263 -14.11 -3.90 7.45
N ILE A 264 -13.48 -3.41 6.38
CA ILE A 264 -13.87 -2.16 5.70
C ILE A 264 -14.74 -2.52 4.47
N PRO A 265 -15.95 -1.94 4.32
CA PRO A 265 -16.75 -2.14 3.11
C PRO A 265 -16.11 -1.38 1.93
N ILE A 266 -15.30 -2.07 1.13
CA ILE A 266 -14.44 -1.45 0.10
C ILE A 266 -15.12 -1.38 -1.27
N ILE A 267 -16.02 -2.31 -1.61
CA ILE A 267 -16.67 -2.32 -2.93
C ILE A 267 -18.17 -2.59 -2.80
N ARG A 268 -18.97 -1.55 -2.98
CA ARG A 268 -20.42 -1.65 -3.21
C ARG A 268 -20.67 -1.43 -4.70
N LYS A 269 -20.97 -2.49 -5.46
CA LYS A 269 -21.35 -2.32 -6.87
C LYS A 269 -22.88 -2.29 -6.96
N ASN A 270 -23.36 -1.22 -7.57
CA ASN A 270 -24.75 -1.04 -8.00
C ASN A 270 -24.71 -1.06 -9.53
N GLN A 271 -25.30 -2.06 -10.18
CA GLN A 271 -25.18 -2.22 -11.62
C GLN A 271 -26.42 -2.90 -12.21
N LEU A 272 -26.76 -2.50 -13.43
CA LEU A 272 -27.73 -3.20 -14.27
C LEU A 272 -26.97 -4.25 -15.09
N CYS A 273 -27.43 -5.48 -15.07
CA CYS A 273 -26.85 -6.58 -15.82
C CYS A 273 -27.76 -6.93 -16.99
N ILE A 274 -27.19 -7.03 -18.19
CA ILE A 274 -27.91 -7.38 -19.42
C ILE A 274 -27.32 -8.68 -19.94
N VAL A 275 -28.15 -9.71 -19.99
CA VAL A 275 -27.82 -11.02 -20.54
C VAL A 275 -28.28 -11.05 -21.99
N HIS A 276 -27.32 -11.22 -22.89
CA HIS A 276 -27.57 -11.31 -24.32
C HIS A 276 -28.01 -12.71 -24.73
N THR A 277 -28.64 -12.84 -25.90
CA THR A 277 -29.07 -14.12 -26.49
C THR A 277 -27.93 -15.12 -26.65
N ASN A 278 -26.71 -14.62 -26.89
CA ASN A 278 -25.48 -15.42 -26.99
C ASN A 278 -24.88 -15.85 -25.62
N GLY A 279 -25.52 -15.49 -24.51
CA GLY A 279 -25.07 -15.81 -23.15
C GLY A 279 -24.01 -14.85 -22.58
N LYS A 280 -23.54 -13.85 -23.33
CA LYS A 280 -22.67 -12.79 -22.80
C LYS A 280 -23.45 -11.89 -21.84
N GLU A 281 -22.74 -11.35 -20.86
CA GLU A 281 -23.33 -10.48 -19.84
C GLU A 281 -22.63 -9.12 -19.82
N ASP A 282 -23.38 -8.07 -20.12
CA ASP A 282 -22.92 -6.69 -19.99
C ASP A 282 -23.32 -6.09 -18.64
N LYS A 283 -22.36 -5.42 -18.01
CA LYS A 283 -22.51 -4.85 -16.66
C LYS A 283 -22.44 -3.35 -16.74
N LEU A 284 -23.58 -2.69 -16.61
CA LEU A 284 -23.76 -1.24 -16.67
C LEU A 284 -23.77 -0.64 -15.25
N PRO A 285 -22.73 0.11 -14.84
CA PRO A 285 -22.65 0.65 -13.49
C PRO A 285 -23.70 1.75 -13.24
N MET A 286 -24.35 1.75 -12.08
CA MET A 286 -25.37 2.74 -11.73
C MET A 286 -24.88 3.68 -10.65
N LYS A 287 -25.34 4.93 -10.69
CA LYS A 287 -25.23 5.83 -9.54
C LYS A 287 -26.13 5.27 -8.43
N ARG A 288 -25.66 5.38 -7.19
CA ARG A 288 -26.50 5.08 -6.03
C ARG A 288 -27.29 6.33 -5.67
N ALA A 289 -28.62 6.24 -5.72
CA ALA A 289 -29.53 7.22 -5.15
C ALA A 289 -30.13 6.68 -3.83
N SER A 290 -31.09 7.39 -3.24
CA SER A 290 -31.90 6.82 -2.16
C SER A 290 -32.64 5.56 -2.66
N ALA A 291 -33.02 4.66 -1.75
CA ALA A 291 -33.72 3.43 -2.13
C ALA A 291 -34.97 3.73 -2.96
N SER A 292 -35.82 4.65 -2.48
CA SER A 292 -37.03 5.10 -3.17
C SER A 292 -36.77 5.67 -4.57
N LYS A 293 -35.75 6.53 -4.72
CA LYS A 293 -35.40 7.10 -6.03
C LYS A 293 -34.83 6.07 -6.99
N THR A 294 -34.03 5.14 -6.47
CA THR A 294 -33.44 4.07 -7.29
C THR A 294 -34.54 3.14 -7.81
N GLU A 295 -35.51 2.79 -6.96
CA GLU A 295 -36.65 1.96 -7.34
C GLU A 295 -37.55 2.67 -8.36
N LEU A 296 -37.91 3.94 -8.11
CA LEU A 296 -38.69 4.76 -9.04
C LEU A 296 -38.02 4.84 -10.42
N SER A 297 -36.73 5.19 -10.47
CA SER A 297 -36.00 5.25 -11.74
C SER A 297 -35.88 3.90 -12.42
N LEU A 298 -35.72 2.80 -11.68
CA LEU A 298 -35.71 1.46 -12.28
C LEU A 298 -37.07 1.13 -12.89
N THR A 299 -38.17 1.38 -12.18
CA THR A 299 -39.52 1.21 -12.72
C THR A 299 -39.75 2.04 -13.98
N GLN A 300 -39.21 3.26 -14.04
CA GLN A 300 -39.27 4.10 -15.25
C GLN A 300 -38.47 3.50 -16.40
N VAL A 301 -37.23 3.06 -16.17
CA VAL A 301 -36.43 2.34 -17.19
C VAL A 301 -37.17 1.09 -17.68
N ASP A 302 -37.69 0.29 -16.76
CA ASP A 302 -38.39 -0.96 -17.06
C ASP A 302 -39.65 -0.71 -17.90
N HIS A 303 -40.41 0.34 -17.57
CA HIS A 303 -41.54 0.77 -18.38
C HIS A 303 -41.11 1.13 -19.81
N TYR A 304 -40.05 1.94 -19.98
CA TYR A 304 -39.56 2.31 -21.31
C TYR A 304 -39.04 1.13 -22.12
N ILE A 305 -38.39 0.17 -21.46
CA ILE A 305 -37.87 -1.02 -22.13
C ILE A 305 -39.02 -1.94 -22.52
N SER A 306 -39.98 -2.20 -21.64
CA SER A 306 -41.11 -3.08 -21.93
C SER A 306 -42.01 -2.56 -23.06
N GLU A 307 -42.16 -1.24 -23.19
CA GLU A 307 -42.92 -0.61 -24.28
C GLU A 307 -42.25 -0.83 -25.66
N LYS A 308 -40.92 -0.71 -25.74
CA LYS A 308 -40.18 -0.81 -27.02
C LYS A 308 -39.65 -2.22 -27.32
N PHE A 309 -39.37 -3.00 -26.29
CA PHE A 309 -38.73 -4.32 -26.37
C PHE A 309 -39.50 -5.32 -25.49
N PRO A 310 -40.75 -5.67 -25.85
CA PRO A 310 -41.63 -6.48 -25.02
C PRO A 310 -41.11 -7.92 -24.79
N ASN A 311 -40.15 -8.36 -25.61
CA ASN A 311 -39.55 -9.69 -25.52
C ASN A 311 -38.44 -9.80 -24.47
N ILE A 312 -38.00 -8.68 -23.88
CA ILE A 312 -36.94 -8.67 -22.85
C ILE A 312 -37.56 -9.00 -21.49
N GLN A 313 -36.98 -9.97 -20.78
CA GLN A 313 -37.33 -10.22 -19.38
C GLN A 313 -36.66 -9.18 -18.47
N LEU A 314 -37.46 -8.45 -17.68
CA LEU A 314 -37.00 -7.46 -16.69
C LEU A 314 -37.04 -8.02 -15.26
#